data_AF-A0A956FZ96-F1
#
_entry.id   AF-A0A956FZ96-F1
#
_cell.length_a   1.000
_cell.length_b   1.000
_cell.length_c   1.000
_cell.angle_alpha   90.00
_cell.angle_beta   90.00
_cell.angle_gamma   90.00
#
_symmetry.space_group_name_H-M   'P 1'
#
loop_
_entity.id
_entity.type
_entity.pdbx_description
1 polymer ?
#
loop_
_entity_poly.entity_id
_entity_poly.type
_entity_poly.pdbx_seq_one_letter_code
_entity_poly.pdbx_strand_id
1 'polypeptide(L)'
;MGLLNKLFGGGTKLEMNLDATQVPAGGVLSGTLTLTGGKKDLTLTSLKVKLLYLLVRSKEGSSLPEVDTNLLIDQTLAEGEAIPKGSTREFDFSFKLPADLDPSGDGVSYKVMAAADIPKVADPTAEATLKVVEGAGMDLDTLTLDDVYARWPDLQSDDEEALCEALREVMLACYDEREGLLVVEPLLARFIRKGSPEVRTQALDAWANLLDGQARKEHIAMLRELVADLGDDADFRREVITAAAKFADEGALPLIKELAKSDDAEIREEVASQLRFAASDKFRGKLGVLEGMIDDPSPAVRAAVFGAFSDFRDKKKLMQRVAEQIDKDPSDEVQAACISTLALLHHHGQGDLTLATYTKHLQNPNQRVRKEIAENLQWFPEDGAAQIRGLAERLLADGDPEIRRATAWNFVNLRDFPSLAPLVRRAAESDPDPKVRADALFGMSSTVPTAELVPFYRQRLATEPTSEIAWGVLSGLRDHSETEEGAA
;
A
#
# COMPACT_ATOMS: atom_id res chain seq x y z
N MET A 1 -19.37 -41.01 -29.06
CA MET A 1 -19.73 -39.60 -28.72
C MET A 1 -20.33 -38.78 -29.89
N GLY A 2 -20.56 -39.31 -31.11
CA GLY A 2 -20.85 -38.46 -32.30
C GLY A 2 -22.31 -38.26 -32.75
N LEU A 3 -23.28 -39.06 -32.28
CA LEU A 3 -24.67 -38.99 -32.77
C LEU A 3 -25.63 -38.23 -31.83
N LEU A 4 -25.40 -38.29 -30.51
CA LEU A 4 -26.22 -37.60 -29.50
C LEU A 4 -25.98 -36.08 -29.48
N ASN A 5 -24.74 -35.63 -29.70
CA ASN A 5 -24.38 -34.19 -29.77
C ASN A 5 -25.00 -33.44 -30.96
N LYS A 6 -25.54 -34.15 -31.96
CA LYS A 6 -26.23 -33.54 -33.11
C LYS A 6 -27.76 -33.46 -32.94
N LEU A 7 -28.34 -34.26 -32.05
CA LEU A 7 -29.81 -34.33 -31.86
C LEU A 7 -30.31 -33.44 -30.72
N PHE A 8 -29.48 -33.19 -29.72
CA PHE A 8 -29.75 -32.21 -28.66
C PHE A 8 -28.83 -31.02 -28.96
N GLY A 9 -29.40 -29.85 -29.27
CA GLY A 9 -28.69 -28.65 -29.69
C GLY A 9 -27.78 -28.06 -28.61
N GLY A 10 -26.75 -28.81 -28.21
CA GLY A 10 -25.77 -28.51 -27.19
C GLY A 10 -24.80 -27.47 -27.72
N GLY A 11 -25.07 -26.22 -27.33
CA GLY A 11 -24.11 -25.13 -27.45
C GLY A 11 -23.65 -24.64 -26.08
N THR A 12 -24.14 -25.22 -24.99
CA THR A 12 -23.70 -24.89 -23.65
C THR A 12 -22.35 -25.55 -23.37
N LYS A 13 -21.42 -24.78 -22.80
CA LYS A 13 -20.06 -25.24 -22.49
C LYS A 13 -19.72 -24.83 -21.06
N LEU A 14 -19.07 -25.71 -20.32
CA LEU A 14 -18.56 -25.43 -18.99
C LEU A 14 -17.05 -25.68 -19.01
N GLU A 15 -16.29 -24.70 -18.53
CA GLU A 15 -14.85 -24.79 -18.35
C GLU A 15 -14.51 -24.54 -16.89
N MET A 16 -13.44 -25.16 -16.40
CA MET A 16 -12.97 -25.01 -15.03
C MET A 16 -11.49 -24.67 -15.05
N ASN A 17 -11.11 -23.66 -14.28
CA ASN A 17 -9.73 -23.33 -14.00
C ASN A 17 -9.54 -23.35 -12.48
N LEU A 18 -8.65 -24.21 -11.98
CA LEU A 18 -8.25 -24.21 -10.57
C LEU A 18 -7.15 -23.19 -10.35
N ASP A 19 -7.19 -22.48 -9.23
CA ASP A 19 -6.15 -21.50 -8.87
C ASP A 19 -4.84 -22.21 -8.48
N ALA A 20 -4.95 -23.42 -7.94
CA ALA A 20 -3.83 -24.30 -7.65
C ALA A 20 -4.15 -25.76 -8.04
N THR A 21 -3.15 -26.44 -8.60
CA THR A 21 -3.24 -27.88 -8.90
C THR A 21 -2.68 -28.75 -7.78
N GLN A 22 -2.08 -28.13 -6.75
CA GLN A 22 -1.59 -28.81 -5.55
C GLN A 22 -2.01 -28.03 -4.30
N VAL A 23 -2.65 -28.70 -3.33
CA VAL A 23 -3.15 -28.08 -2.10
C VAL A 23 -2.89 -29.02 -0.92
N PRO A 24 -2.39 -28.55 0.24
CA PRO A 24 -2.21 -29.41 1.41
C PRO A 24 -3.57 -29.88 1.98
N ALA A 25 -3.59 -31.05 2.62
CA ALA A 25 -4.74 -31.45 3.46
C ALA A 25 -5.06 -30.36 4.49
N GLY A 26 -6.34 -30.04 4.69
CA GLY A 26 -6.79 -28.92 5.52
C GLY A 26 -6.71 -27.54 4.85
N GLY A 27 -6.06 -27.43 3.68
CA GLY A 27 -5.95 -26.18 2.91
C GLY A 27 -7.22 -25.82 2.15
N VAL A 28 -7.25 -24.62 1.57
CA VAL A 28 -8.38 -24.14 0.77
C VAL A 28 -8.11 -24.37 -0.72
N LEU A 29 -9.08 -24.94 -1.42
CA LEU A 29 -9.08 -25.05 -2.88
C LEU A 29 -10.06 -24.05 -3.47
N SER A 30 -9.59 -23.24 -4.41
CA SER A 30 -10.40 -22.26 -5.14
C SER A 30 -10.23 -22.41 -6.66
N GLY A 31 -11.20 -21.86 -7.40
CA GLY A 31 -11.13 -21.77 -8.85
C GLY A 31 -12.34 -21.04 -9.44
N THR A 32 -12.35 -20.93 -10.77
CA THR A 32 -13.43 -20.31 -11.53
C THR A 32 -14.01 -21.30 -12.53
N LEU A 33 -15.34 -21.31 -12.62
CA LEU A 33 -16.09 -21.95 -13.69
C LEU A 33 -16.55 -20.92 -14.71
N THR A 34 -16.39 -21.22 -16.00
CA THR A 34 -16.92 -20.39 -17.08
C THR A 34 -18.03 -21.16 -17.79
N LEU A 35 -19.27 -20.68 -17.67
CA LEU A 35 -20.45 -21.24 -18.33
C LEU A 35 -20.82 -20.37 -19.54
N THR A 36 -20.75 -20.96 -20.74
CA THR A 36 -21.19 -20.31 -21.98
C THR A 36 -22.55 -20.84 -22.40
N GLY A 37 -23.50 -19.94 -22.65
CA GLY A 37 -24.85 -20.20 -23.14
C GLY A 37 -24.89 -20.67 -24.60
N GLY A 38 -25.83 -21.56 -24.89
CA GLY A 38 -26.00 -22.13 -26.23
C GLY A 38 -26.75 -21.23 -27.22
N LYS A 39 -27.42 -21.86 -28.20
CA LYS A 39 -28.12 -21.16 -29.31
C LYS A 39 -29.49 -20.59 -28.94
N LYS A 40 -29.97 -20.83 -27.72
CA LYS A 40 -31.27 -20.39 -27.20
C LYS A 40 -31.09 -19.87 -25.78
N ASP A 41 -32.03 -19.06 -25.32
CA ASP A 41 -32.13 -18.71 -23.91
C ASP A 41 -32.49 -19.97 -23.11
N LEU A 42 -31.78 -20.18 -22.01
CA LEU A 42 -31.93 -21.34 -21.13
C LEU A 42 -32.03 -20.86 -19.68
N THR A 43 -32.38 -21.80 -18.80
CA THR A 43 -32.40 -21.57 -17.36
C THR A 43 -31.48 -22.59 -16.71
N LEU A 44 -30.53 -22.12 -15.93
CA LEU A 44 -29.69 -22.92 -15.05
C LEU A 44 -30.55 -23.40 -13.88
N THR A 45 -30.77 -24.71 -13.76
CA THR A 45 -31.43 -25.25 -12.56
C THR A 45 -30.46 -25.23 -11.39
N SER A 46 -29.26 -25.79 -11.58
CA SER A 46 -28.18 -25.73 -10.59
C SER A 46 -26.82 -25.82 -11.24
N LEU A 47 -25.83 -25.11 -10.69
CA LEU A 47 -24.41 -25.28 -10.99
C LEU A 47 -23.70 -25.75 -9.73
N LYS A 48 -23.02 -26.89 -9.79
CA LYS A 48 -22.36 -27.49 -8.64
C LYS A 48 -20.89 -27.79 -8.91
N VAL A 49 -20.07 -27.67 -7.89
CA VAL A 49 -18.68 -28.15 -7.85
C VAL A 49 -18.55 -29.22 -6.77
N LYS A 50 -17.85 -30.30 -7.10
CA LYS A 50 -17.68 -31.48 -6.28
C LYS A 50 -16.21 -31.85 -6.15
N LEU A 51 -15.79 -32.23 -4.96
CA LEU A 51 -14.51 -32.90 -4.73
C LEU A 51 -14.75 -34.40 -4.57
N LEU A 52 -14.11 -35.19 -5.42
CA LEU A 52 -14.11 -36.64 -5.37
C LEU A 52 -12.76 -37.16 -4.91
N TYR A 53 -12.78 -38.09 -3.97
CA TYR A 53 -11.66 -38.96 -3.61
C TYR A 53 -11.78 -40.27 -4.38
N LEU A 54 -10.71 -40.69 -5.05
CA LEU A 54 -10.64 -41.96 -5.76
C LEU A 54 -9.48 -42.78 -5.19
N LEU A 55 -9.82 -43.98 -4.71
CA LEU A 55 -8.85 -44.96 -4.25
C LEU A 55 -8.85 -46.19 -5.18
N VAL A 56 -7.71 -46.43 -5.82
CA VAL A 56 -7.50 -47.52 -6.77
C VAL A 56 -6.63 -48.58 -6.10
N ARG A 57 -7.20 -49.76 -5.87
CA ARG A 57 -6.50 -50.91 -5.29
C ARG A 57 -6.36 -52.03 -6.31
N SER A 58 -5.16 -52.60 -6.41
CA SER A 58 -4.97 -53.83 -7.18
C SER A 58 -5.58 -55.00 -6.42
N LYS A 59 -6.42 -55.79 -7.09
CA LYS A 59 -7.04 -56.99 -6.52
C LYS A 59 -6.30 -58.23 -7.00
N GLU A 60 -5.75 -59.01 -6.07
CA GLU A 60 -5.00 -60.23 -6.37
C GLU A 60 -5.89 -61.22 -7.15
N GLY A 61 -5.44 -61.64 -8.33
CA GLY A 61 -6.20 -62.53 -9.23
C GLY A 61 -7.20 -61.85 -10.16
N SER A 62 -7.31 -60.51 -10.17
CA SER A 62 -8.15 -59.75 -11.11
C SER A 62 -7.30 -58.93 -12.08
N SER A 63 -7.70 -58.87 -13.35
CA SER A 63 -7.09 -57.97 -14.34
C SER A 63 -7.61 -56.52 -14.26
N LEU A 64 -8.66 -56.28 -13.46
CA LEU A 64 -9.26 -54.97 -13.25
C LEU A 64 -9.03 -54.52 -11.80
N PRO A 65 -8.57 -53.28 -11.58
CA PRO A 65 -8.44 -52.72 -10.25
C PRO A 65 -9.82 -52.46 -9.61
N GLU A 66 -9.86 -52.46 -8.29
CA GLU A 66 -10.98 -51.98 -7.50
C GLU A 66 -10.86 -50.47 -7.35
N VAL A 67 -11.92 -49.72 -7.67
CA VAL A 67 -11.93 -48.25 -7.61
C VAL A 67 -13.04 -47.82 -6.68
N ASP A 68 -12.66 -47.32 -5.51
CA ASP A 68 -13.57 -46.68 -4.55
C ASP A 68 -13.64 -45.19 -4.87
N THR A 69 -14.85 -44.65 -5.04
CA THR A 69 -15.07 -43.22 -5.28
C THR A 69 -15.94 -42.65 -4.17
N ASN A 70 -15.41 -41.68 -3.42
CA ASN A 70 -16.12 -41.00 -2.35
C ASN A 70 -16.32 -39.53 -2.71
N LEU A 71 -17.54 -39.03 -2.56
CA LEU A 71 -17.84 -37.61 -2.64
C LEU A 71 -17.48 -36.96 -1.30
N LEU A 72 -16.51 -36.05 -1.32
CA LEU A 72 -16.04 -35.37 -0.11
C LEU A 72 -16.75 -34.04 0.10
N ILE A 73 -16.94 -33.27 -0.98
CA ILE A 73 -17.52 -31.93 -0.96
C ILE A 73 -18.49 -31.80 -2.13
N ASP A 74 -19.64 -31.15 -1.89
CA ASP A 74 -20.65 -30.80 -2.89
C ASP A 74 -21.15 -29.38 -2.62
N GLN A 75 -20.66 -28.41 -3.39
CA GLN A 75 -20.99 -26.99 -3.28
C GLN A 75 -21.88 -26.57 -4.45
N THR A 76 -22.99 -25.90 -4.16
CA THR A 76 -23.83 -25.27 -5.19
C THR A 76 -23.41 -23.81 -5.35
N LEU A 77 -23.08 -23.39 -6.57
CA LEU A 77 -22.64 -22.02 -6.88
C LEU A 77 -23.76 -21.11 -7.37
N ALA A 78 -24.76 -21.67 -8.06
CA ALA A 78 -25.88 -20.91 -8.61
C ALA A 78 -27.10 -21.81 -8.82
N GLU A 79 -28.29 -21.25 -8.63
CA GLU A 79 -29.58 -21.92 -8.87
C GLU A 79 -30.58 -20.95 -9.52
N GLY A 80 -31.38 -21.45 -10.46
CA GLY A 80 -32.50 -20.71 -11.05
C GLY A 80 -32.12 -19.54 -11.98
N GLU A 81 -30.86 -19.41 -12.38
CA GLU A 81 -30.40 -18.27 -13.17
C GLU A 81 -30.77 -18.37 -14.66
N ALA A 82 -31.06 -17.22 -15.28
CA ALA A 82 -31.21 -17.15 -16.73
C ALA A 82 -29.83 -17.22 -17.41
N ILE A 83 -29.73 -18.04 -18.46
CA ILE A 83 -28.57 -18.11 -19.35
C ILE A 83 -29.01 -17.61 -20.73
N PRO A 84 -28.86 -16.31 -21.03
CA PRO A 84 -29.17 -15.78 -22.34
C PRO A 84 -28.35 -16.47 -23.43
N LYS A 85 -28.93 -16.57 -24.62
CA LYS A 85 -28.28 -17.13 -25.82
C LYS A 85 -26.90 -16.51 -26.02
N GLY A 86 -25.86 -17.36 -26.09
CA GLY A 86 -24.48 -16.94 -26.34
C GLY A 86 -23.81 -16.13 -25.22
N SER A 87 -24.49 -15.94 -24.08
CA SER A 87 -23.86 -15.28 -22.92
C SER A 87 -22.73 -16.12 -22.35
N THR A 88 -21.79 -15.48 -21.66
CA THR A 88 -20.78 -16.16 -20.85
C THR A 88 -20.87 -15.61 -19.44
N ARG A 89 -20.86 -16.50 -18.44
CA ARG A 89 -20.84 -16.16 -17.02
C ARG A 89 -19.73 -16.91 -16.32
N GLU A 90 -19.12 -16.25 -15.35
CA GLU A 90 -18.09 -16.85 -14.50
C GLU A 90 -18.66 -17.05 -13.10
N PHE A 91 -18.32 -18.17 -12.48
CA PHE A 91 -18.73 -18.52 -11.12
C PHE A 91 -17.49 -18.96 -10.36
N ASP A 92 -17.12 -18.23 -9.31
CA ASP A 92 -16.03 -18.65 -8.44
C ASP A 92 -16.51 -19.67 -7.43
N PHE A 93 -15.57 -20.50 -6.99
CA PHE A 93 -15.80 -21.41 -5.89
C PHE A 93 -14.58 -21.49 -5.01
N SER A 94 -14.82 -21.82 -3.74
CA SER A 94 -13.79 -22.08 -2.74
C SER A 94 -14.35 -23.01 -1.69
N PHE A 95 -13.57 -24.02 -1.31
CA PHE A 95 -13.90 -24.86 -0.16
C PHE A 95 -12.64 -25.36 0.56
N LYS A 96 -12.77 -25.54 1.87
CA LYS A 96 -11.72 -26.11 2.72
C LYS A 96 -11.68 -27.63 2.53
N LEU A 97 -10.49 -28.15 2.22
CA LEU A 97 -10.24 -29.59 2.16
C LEU A 97 -10.29 -30.18 3.58
N PRO A 98 -10.84 -31.39 3.79
CA PRO A 98 -10.69 -32.08 5.07
C PRO A 98 -9.22 -32.19 5.50
N ALA A 99 -8.96 -32.02 6.80
CA ALA A 99 -7.60 -32.04 7.34
C ALA A 99 -6.99 -33.45 7.37
N ASP A 100 -7.83 -34.48 7.33
CA ASP A 100 -7.50 -35.89 7.41
C ASP A 100 -7.36 -36.57 6.03
N LEU A 101 -7.28 -35.78 4.95
CA LEU A 101 -7.08 -36.33 3.61
C LEU A 101 -5.70 -36.98 3.43
N ASP A 102 -5.69 -38.17 2.83
CA ASP A 102 -4.47 -38.82 2.37
C ASP A 102 -3.75 -37.98 1.29
N PRO A 103 -2.42 -37.84 1.35
CA PRO A 103 -1.67 -37.28 0.24
C PRO A 103 -1.89 -38.07 -1.07
N SER A 104 -1.96 -37.37 -2.20
CA SER A 104 -2.07 -38.01 -3.51
C SER A 104 -0.82 -38.86 -3.80
N GLY A 105 -1.03 -40.12 -4.18
CA GLY A 105 0.03 -41.13 -4.21
C GLY A 105 -0.49 -42.50 -4.66
N ASP A 106 0.16 -43.58 -4.23
CA ASP A 106 -0.12 -44.95 -4.68
C ASP A 106 -1.61 -45.32 -4.53
N GLY A 107 -2.35 -45.20 -5.63
CA GLY A 107 -3.77 -45.48 -5.70
C GLY A 107 -4.69 -44.34 -5.24
N VAL A 108 -4.19 -43.27 -4.61
CA VAL A 108 -5.00 -42.15 -4.12
C VAL A 108 -4.97 -40.98 -5.11
N SER A 109 -6.13 -40.52 -5.56
CA SER A 109 -6.25 -39.32 -6.41
C SER A 109 -7.50 -38.50 -6.10
N TYR A 110 -7.45 -37.21 -6.38
CA TYR A 110 -8.55 -36.28 -6.17
C TYR A 110 -8.97 -35.63 -7.48
N LYS A 111 -10.29 -35.53 -7.69
CA LYS A 111 -10.87 -34.85 -8.84
C LYS A 111 -11.84 -33.77 -8.39
N VAL A 112 -11.69 -32.59 -8.98
CA VAL A 112 -12.71 -31.54 -8.91
C VAL A 112 -13.59 -31.69 -10.13
N MET A 113 -14.90 -31.81 -9.92
CA MET A 113 -15.89 -31.95 -10.99
C MET A 113 -16.94 -30.87 -10.86
N ALA A 114 -17.25 -30.21 -11.97
CA ALA A 114 -18.37 -29.29 -12.05
C ALA A 114 -19.43 -29.78 -13.04
N ALA A 115 -20.68 -29.52 -12.72
CA ALA A 115 -21.82 -29.85 -13.57
C ALA A 115 -22.89 -28.77 -13.49
N ALA A 116 -23.42 -28.37 -14.65
CA ALA A 116 -24.57 -27.48 -14.74
C ALA A 116 -25.81 -28.28 -15.18
N ASP A 117 -26.83 -28.35 -14.34
CA ASP A 117 -28.14 -28.92 -14.69
C ASP A 117 -28.94 -27.89 -15.47
N ILE A 118 -29.18 -28.17 -16.76
CA ILE A 118 -29.89 -27.27 -17.68
C ILE A 118 -30.97 -28.06 -18.44
N PRO A 119 -32.26 -27.79 -18.20
CA PRO A 119 -33.33 -28.53 -18.85
C PRO A 119 -33.26 -28.46 -20.38
N LYS A 120 -33.52 -29.60 -21.04
CA LYS A 120 -33.64 -29.75 -22.51
C LYS A 120 -32.32 -29.66 -23.28
N VAL A 121 -31.19 -29.56 -22.59
CA VAL A 121 -29.85 -29.72 -23.19
C VAL A 121 -29.07 -30.78 -22.42
N ALA A 122 -27.92 -31.22 -22.97
CA ALA A 122 -27.01 -32.07 -22.20
C ALA A 122 -26.27 -31.20 -21.18
N ASP A 123 -26.21 -31.67 -19.94
CA ASP A 123 -25.54 -30.97 -18.84
C ASP A 123 -24.05 -30.82 -19.15
N PRO A 124 -23.54 -29.59 -19.32
CA PRO A 124 -22.12 -29.40 -19.51
C PRO A 124 -21.39 -29.70 -18.21
N THR A 125 -20.25 -30.38 -18.33
CA THR A 125 -19.39 -30.76 -17.21
C THR A 125 -17.96 -30.33 -17.46
N ALA A 126 -17.23 -30.06 -16.39
CA ALA A 126 -15.80 -29.80 -16.41
C ALA A 126 -15.12 -30.61 -15.30
N GLU A 127 -13.89 -31.09 -15.54
CA GLU A 127 -13.12 -31.81 -14.53
C GLU A 127 -11.67 -31.31 -14.49
N ALA A 128 -11.10 -31.28 -13.29
CA ALA A 128 -9.70 -31.01 -13.06
C ALA A 128 -9.13 -32.00 -12.03
N THR A 129 -7.85 -32.36 -12.20
CA THR A 129 -7.16 -33.22 -11.23
C THR A 129 -6.51 -32.35 -10.16
N LEU A 130 -6.68 -32.74 -8.90
CA LEU A 130 -6.06 -32.08 -7.75
C LEU A 130 -5.02 -33.02 -7.13
N LYS A 131 -3.85 -32.48 -6.82
CA LYS A 131 -2.84 -33.17 -6.01
C LYS A 131 -2.91 -32.68 -4.56
N VAL A 132 -3.42 -33.51 -3.66
CA VAL A 132 -3.35 -33.25 -2.23
C VAL A 132 -1.95 -33.59 -1.73
N VAL A 133 -1.33 -32.69 -0.97
CA VAL A 133 -0.02 -32.91 -0.33
C VAL A 133 -0.14 -32.97 1.18
N GLU A 134 0.86 -33.52 1.85
CA GLU A 134 0.87 -33.63 3.31
C GLU A 134 0.75 -32.24 3.95
N GLY A 135 -0.32 -32.02 4.71
CA GLY A 135 -0.56 -30.76 5.41
C GLY A 135 0.30 -30.67 6.67
N ALA A 136 0.79 -29.47 7.00
CA ALA A 136 1.64 -29.22 8.17
C ALA A 136 0.92 -29.35 9.53
N GLY A 137 -0.20 -30.07 9.62
CA GLY A 137 -0.99 -30.20 10.86
C GLY A 137 -1.56 -28.88 11.36
N MET A 138 -1.77 -27.90 10.47
CA MET A 138 -2.29 -26.60 10.82
C MET A 138 -3.82 -26.62 10.84
N ASP A 139 -4.38 -26.74 12.04
CA ASP A 139 -5.80 -26.49 12.33
C ASP A 139 -6.03 -24.96 12.26
N LEU A 140 -6.04 -24.44 11.03
CA LEU A 140 -6.32 -23.03 10.79
C LEU A 140 -7.83 -22.87 10.60
N ASP A 141 -8.46 -22.00 11.39
CA ASP A 141 -9.75 -21.39 11.07
C ASP A 141 -9.59 -20.52 9.81
N THR A 142 -9.37 -21.16 8.66
CA THR A 142 -9.19 -20.51 7.36
C THR A 142 -10.53 -20.04 6.82
N LEU A 143 -10.66 -18.75 6.57
CA LEU A 143 -11.78 -18.18 5.85
C LEU A 143 -11.94 -18.84 4.48
N THR A 144 -13.18 -19.06 4.07
CA THR A 144 -13.56 -19.42 2.69
C THR A 144 -13.96 -18.17 1.90
N LEU A 145 -14.06 -18.25 0.56
CA LEU A 145 -14.63 -17.13 -0.21
C LEU A 145 -16.08 -16.83 0.18
N ASP A 146 -16.86 -17.83 0.61
CA ASP A 146 -18.24 -17.59 1.07
C ASP A 146 -18.25 -16.74 2.34
N ASP A 147 -17.31 -16.97 3.26
CA ASP A 147 -17.13 -16.12 4.46
C ASP A 147 -16.69 -14.70 4.09
N VAL A 148 -15.82 -14.58 3.08
CA VAL A 148 -15.34 -13.29 2.54
C VAL A 148 -16.48 -12.52 1.90
N TYR A 149 -17.31 -13.15 1.06
CA TYR A 149 -18.48 -12.51 0.46
C TYR A 149 -19.57 -12.19 1.48
N ALA A 150 -19.72 -13.00 2.54
CA ALA A 150 -20.62 -12.66 3.63
C ALA A 150 -20.16 -11.40 4.39
N ARG A 151 -18.84 -11.20 4.51
CA ARG A 151 -18.25 -10.02 5.15
C ARG A 151 -18.25 -8.79 4.24
N TRP A 152 -17.94 -8.97 2.95
CA TRP A 152 -17.85 -7.93 1.93
C TRP A 152 -18.70 -8.31 0.71
N PRO A 153 -20.03 -8.18 0.80
CA PRO A 153 -20.94 -8.61 -0.27
C PRO A 153 -20.72 -7.83 -1.56
N ASP A 154 -20.25 -6.59 -1.46
CA ASP A 154 -20.02 -5.72 -2.62
C ASP A 154 -18.81 -6.15 -3.48
N LEU A 155 -18.00 -7.13 -3.03
CA LEU A 155 -17.04 -7.82 -3.91
C LEU A 155 -17.73 -8.58 -5.06
N GLN A 156 -19.04 -8.80 -4.98
CA GLN A 156 -19.86 -9.39 -6.04
C GLN A 156 -20.73 -8.35 -6.77
N SER A 157 -20.56 -7.05 -6.45
CA SER A 157 -21.38 -5.99 -7.04
C SER A 157 -20.99 -5.72 -8.49
N ASP A 158 -21.99 -5.44 -9.32
CA ASP A 158 -21.81 -4.87 -10.66
C ASP A 158 -21.63 -3.33 -10.60
N ASP A 159 -21.85 -2.72 -9.43
CA ASP A 159 -21.61 -1.29 -9.19
C ASP A 159 -20.14 -1.04 -8.86
N GLU A 160 -19.47 -0.26 -9.72
CA GLU A 160 -18.03 -0.02 -9.63
C GLU A 160 -17.62 0.70 -8.34
N GLU A 161 -18.42 1.66 -7.87
CA GLU A 161 -18.12 2.42 -6.65
C GLU A 161 -18.20 1.50 -5.43
N ALA A 162 -19.25 0.68 -5.33
CA ALA A 162 -19.41 -0.31 -4.27
C ALA A 162 -18.29 -1.36 -4.30
N LEU A 163 -17.91 -1.86 -5.48
CA LEU A 163 -16.82 -2.82 -5.63
C LEU A 163 -15.47 -2.22 -5.20
N CYS A 164 -15.18 -0.98 -5.58
CA CYS A 164 -13.95 -0.29 -5.20
C CYS A 164 -13.87 -0.04 -3.69
N GLU A 165 -14.97 0.34 -3.04
CA GLU A 165 -15.00 0.48 -1.58
C GLU A 165 -14.80 -0.88 -0.89
N ALA A 166 -15.40 -1.96 -1.39
CA ALA A 166 -15.18 -3.30 -0.85
C ALA A 166 -13.70 -3.75 -0.99
N LEU A 167 -13.05 -3.47 -2.12
CA LEU A 167 -11.62 -3.76 -2.32
C LEU A 167 -10.75 -2.95 -1.36
N ARG A 168 -11.11 -1.68 -1.10
CA ARG A 168 -10.44 -0.84 -0.11
C ARG A 168 -10.60 -1.41 1.31
N GLU A 169 -11.80 -1.88 1.67
CA GLU A 169 -12.02 -2.51 2.98
C GLU A 169 -11.21 -3.81 3.13
N VAL A 170 -11.09 -4.63 2.08
CA VAL A 170 -10.21 -5.80 2.06
C VAL A 170 -8.75 -5.39 2.25
N MET A 171 -8.29 -4.34 1.56
CA MET A 171 -6.94 -3.79 1.73
C MET A 171 -6.69 -3.38 3.19
N LEU A 172 -7.63 -2.67 3.81
CA LEU A 172 -7.51 -2.26 5.21
C LEU A 172 -7.49 -3.48 6.17
N ALA A 173 -8.27 -4.52 5.89
CA ALA A 173 -8.25 -5.74 6.69
C ALA A 173 -6.92 -6.52 6.59
N CYS A 174 -6.13 -6.32 5.52
CA CYS A 174 -4.80 -6.93 5.39
C CYS A 174 -3.77 -6.41 6.41
N TYR A 175 -4.06 -5.33 7.13
CA TYR A 175 -3.20 -4.87 8.23
C TYR A 175 -3.32 -5.76 9.48
N ASP A 176 -4.50 -6.34 9.74
CA ASP A 176 -4.79 -7.07 10.97
C ASP A 176 -4.91 -8.59 10.75
N GLU A 177 -5.41 -9.01 9.58
CA GLU A 177 -5.86 -10.40 9.35
C GLU A 177 -5.22 -11.05 8.10
N ARG A 178 -4.06 -10.53 7.66
CA ARG A 178 -3.40 -10.89 6.38
C ARG A 178 -3.36 -12.40 6.09
N GLU A 179 -2.91 -13.21 7.06
CA GLU A 179 -2.74 -14.66 6.87
C GLU A 179 -4.07 -15.38 6.62
N GLY A 180 -5.15 -14.91 7.25
CA GLY A 180 -6.50 -15.46 7.07
C GLY A 180 -7.16 -15.07 5.74
N LEU A 181 -6.68 -13.99 5.10
CA LEU A 181 -7.24 -13.43 3.88
C LEU A 181 -6.56 -13.92 2.59
N LEU A 182 -5.58 -14.83 2.68
CA LEU A 182 -4.90 -15.37 1.49
C LEU A 182 -5.86 -16.06 0.51
N VAL A 183 -7.02 -16.52 0.99
CA VAL A 183 -8.09 -17.07 0.15
C VAL A 183 -8.62 -16.07 -0.91
N VAL A 184 -8.45 -14.76 -0.67
CA VAL A 184 -8.92 -13.68 -1.55
C VAL A 184 -7.92 -13.40 -2.68
N GLU A 185 -6.68 -13.90 -2.61
CA GLU A 185 -5.63 -13.60 -3.59
C GLU A 185 -6.05 -13.87 -5.06
N PRO A 186 -6.66 -15.02 -5.40
CA PRO A 186 -7.06 -15.29 -6.78
C PRO A 186 -8.16 -14.35 -7.28
N LEU A 187 -9.07 -13.94 -6.38
CA LEU A 187 -10.13 -12.99 -6.67
C LEU A 187 -9.54 -11.60 -7.01
N LEU A 188 -8.60 -11.12 -6.20
CA LEU A 188 -7.89 -9.86 -6.47
C LEU A 188 -7.12 -9.94 -7.79
N ALA A 189 -6.39 -11.03 -8.01
CA ALA A 189 -5.65 -11.26 -9.25
C ALA A 189 -6.56 -11.26 -10.49
N ARG A 190 -7.81 -11.69 -10.36
CA ARG A 190 -8.81 -11.57 -11.44
C ARG A 190 -9.21 -10.13 -11.68
N PHE A 191 -9.53 -9.37 -10.63
CA PHE A 191 -9.90 -7.95 -10.76
C PHE A 191 -8.78 -7.13 -11.39
N ILE A 192 -7.51 -7.38 -11.05
CA ILE A 192 -6.36 -6.74 -11.69
C ILE A 192 -6.29 -7.02 -13.20
N ARG A 193 -6.72 -8.19 -13.66
CA ARG A 193 -6.66 -8.58 -15.09
C ARG A 193 -7.88 -8.13 -15.89
N LYS A 194 -9.06 -8.10 -15.28
CA LYS A 194 -10.35 -7.94 -15.99
C LYS A 194 -11.16 -6.71 -15.58
N GLY A 195 -10.80 -6.04 -14.48
CA GLY A 195 -11.52 -4.88 -13.97
C GLY A 195 -11.39 -3.65 -14.86
N SER A 196 -12.21 -2.63 -14.58
CA SER A 196 -12.00 -1.27 -15.08
C SER A 196 -10.71 -0.68 -14.50
N PRO A 197 -10.19 0.45 -15.03
CA PRO A 197 -8.96 1.05 -14.53
C PRO A 197 -8.96 1.27 -13.01
N GLU A 198 -10.04 1.80 -12.44
CA GLU A 198 -10.18 2.02 -10.99
C GLU A 198 -10.16 0.69 -10.22
N VAL A 199 -10.98 -0.28 -10.64
CA VAL A 199 -11.04 -1.61 -10.01
C VAL A 199 -9.69 -2.32 -10.05
N ARG A 200 -8.95 -2.20 -11.16
CA ARG A 200 -7.61 -2.78 -11.30
C ARG A 200 -6.64 -2.16 -10.31
N THR A 201 -6.66 -0.84 -10.15
CA THR A 201 -5.81 -0.11 -9.21
C THR A 201 -6.12 -0.49 -7.76
N GLN A 202 -7.39 -0.47 -7.35
CA GLN A 202 -7.79 -0.84 -5.99
C GLN A 202 -7.48 -2.32 -5.68
N ALA A 203 -7.74 -3.22 -6.63
CA ALA A 203 -7.41 -4.63 -6.47
C ALA A 203 -5.90 -4.87 -6.40
N LEU A 204 -5.09 -4.11 -7.15
CA LEU A 204 -3.63 -4.20 -7.11
C LEU A 204 -3.07 -3.74 -5.76
N ASP A 205 -3.59 -2.64 -5.19
CA ASP A 205 -3.19 -2.19 -3.86
C ASP A 205 -3.55 -3.23 -2.79
N ALA A 206 -4.79 -3.74 -2.79
CA ALA A 206 -5.21 -4.82 -1.89
C ALA A 206 -4.32 -6.07 -2.04
N TRP A 207 -4.04 -6.48 -3.27
CA TRP A 207 -3.21 -7.66 -3.57
C TRP A 207 -1.76 -7.46 -3.13
N ALA A 208 -1.19 -6.28 -3.35
CA ALA A 208 0.16 -5.95 -2.92
C ALA A 208 0.30 -5.95 -1.40
N ASN A 209 -0.69 -5.44 -0.66
CA ASN A 209 -0.69 -5.48 0.81
C ASN A 209 -0.94 -6.90 1.35
N LEU A 210 -1.82 -7.67 0.71
CA LEU A 210 -2.09 -9.06 1.09
C LEU A 210 -0.83 -9.92 0.99
N LEU A 211 -0.03 -9.71 -0.06
CA LEU A 211 1.11 -10.56 -0.40
C LEU A 211 2.46 -10.04 0.07
N ASP A 212 2.54 -8.85 0.64
CA ASP A 212 3.77 -8.27 1.17
C ASP A 212 4.40 -9.21 2.23
N GLY A 213 5.65 -9.60 2.02
CA GLY A 213 6.39 -10.61 2.78
C GLY A 213 6.20 -12.06 2.30
N GLN A 214 5.37 -12.32 1.29
CA GLN A 214 4.91 -13.67 0.91
C GLN A 214 4.73 -13.87 -0.61
N ALA A 215 5.20 -12.95 -1.45
CA ALA A 215 5.12 -13.08 -2.89
C ALA A 215 5.91 -14.28 -3.42
N ARG A 216 5.30 -14.98 -4.37
CA ARG A 216 5.84 -16.18 -5.02
C ARG A 216 6.19 -15.89 -6.47
N LYS A 217 6.84 -16.84 -7.14
CA LYS A 217 7.33 -16.67 -8.52
C LYS A 217 6.21 -16.32 -9.50
N GLU A 218 5.03 -16.89 -9.31
CA GLU A 218 3.81 -16.61 -10.06
C GLU A 218 3.32 -15.17 -9.86
N HIS A 219 3.42 -14.63 -8.65
CA HIS A 219 3.08 -13.23 -8.37
C HIS A 219 4.09 -12.29 -9.04
N ILE A 220 5.39 -12.62 -9.00
CA ILE A 220 6.43 -11.86 -9.71
C ILE A 220 6.26 -11.94 -11.23
N ALA A 221 5.77 -13.08 -11.76
CA ALA A 221 5.48 -13.24 -13.18
C ALA A 221 4.31 -12.35 -13.61
N MET A 222 3.22 -12.35 -12.83
CA MET A 222 2.09 -11.44 -13.06
C MET A 222 2.53 -9.98 -12.99
N LEU A 223 3.32 -9.60 -11.99
CA LEU A 223 3.83 -8.23 -11.87
C LEU A 223 4.71 -7.83 -13.07
N ARG A 224 5.49 -8.76 -13.64
CA ARG A 224 6.25 -8.52 -14.87
C ARG A 224 5.34 -8.25 -16.07
N GLU A 225 4.21 -8.96 -16.17
CA GLU A 225 3.21 -8.70 -17.22
C GLU A 225 2.62 -7.29 -17.05
N LEU A 226 2.32 -6.87 -15.82
CA LEU A 226 1.82 -5.52 -15.53
C LEU A 226 2.86 -4.44 -15.85
N VAL A 227 4.14 -4.66 -15.54
CA VAL A 227 5.22 -3.74 -15.90
C VAL A 227 5.40 -3.60 -17.42
N ALA A 228 5.17 -4.68 -18.18
CA ALA A 228 5.22 -4.64 -19.63
C ALA A 228 4.03 -3.87 -20.25
N ASP A 229 2.97 -3.67 -19.48
CA ASP A 229 1.70 -3.02 -19.88
C ASP A 229 1.28 -1.94 -18.86
N LEU A 230 2.22 -1.07 -18.46
CA LEU A 230 1.94 0.01 -17.49
C LEU A 230 0.85 0.98 -17.99
N GLY A 231 0.74 1.15 -19.31
CA GLY A 231 -0.16 2.11 -19.93
C GLY A 231 0.13 3.56 -19.53
N ASP A 232 -0.81 4.45 -19.84
CA ASP A 232 -0.69 5.89 -19.57
C ASP A 232 -1.34 6.31 -18.23
N ASP A 233 -2.12 5.43 -17.60
CA ASP A 233 -2.81 5.68 -16.33
C ASP A 233 -1.77 5.84 -15.19
N ALA A 234 -1.71 7.05 -14.64
CA ALA A 234 -0.71 7.40 -13.62
C ALA A 234 -0.97 6.69 -12.28
N ASP A 235 -2.23 6.49 -11.89
CA ASP A 235 -2.57 5.85 -10.62
C ASP A 235 -2.29 4.34 -10.71
N PHE A 236 -2.67 3.71 -11.82
CA PHE A 236 -2.34 2.31 -12.05
C PHE A 236 -0.82 2.08 -12.14
N ARG A 237 -0.12 2.94 -12.87
CA ARG A 237 1.35 2.89 -13.00
C ARG A 237 2.03 3.01 -11.64
N ARG A 238 1.58 3.93 -10.79
CA ARG A 238 2.06 4.06 -9.41
C ARG A 238 1.88 2.76 -8.66
N GLU A 239 0.69 2.16 -8.67
CA GLU A 239 0.44 0.93 -7.90
C GLU A 239 1.24 -0.28 -8.40
N VAL A 240 1.51 -0.40 -9.70
CA VAL A 240 2.43 -1.42 -10.21
C VAL A 240 3.85 -1.21 -9.64
N ILE A 241 4.32 0.03 -9.57
CA ILE A 241 5.64 0.35 -9.02
C ILE A 241 5.65 0.12 -7.50
N THR A 242 4.57 0.48 -6.78
CA THR A 242 4.38 0.20 -5.35
C THR A 242 4.49 -1.30 -5.07
N ALA A 243 3.76 -2.14 -5.81
CA ALA A 243 3.81 -3.59 -5.69
C ALA A 243 5.22 -4.14 -5.97
N ALA A 244 5.90 -3.62 -7.00
CA ALA A 244 7.28 -3.98 -7.31
C ALA A 244 8.28 -3.59 -6.21
N ALA A 245 8.04 -2.47 -5.53
CA ALA A 245 8.87 -2.01 -4.43
C ALA A 245 8.67 -2.89 -3.19
N LYS A 246 7.42 -3.21 -2.84
CA LYS A 246 7.08 -4.15 -1.74
C LYS A 246 7.77 -5.50 -1.95
N PHE A 247 7.62 -6.09 -3.14
CA PHE A 247 8.16 -7.43 -3.44
C PHE A 247 9.65 -7.43 -3.85
N ALA A 248 10.38 -6.33 -3.65
CA ALA A 248 11.73 -6.20 -4.18
C ALA A 248 12.70 -7.26 -3.62
N ASP A 249 12.62 -7.56 -2.32
CA ASP A 249 13.41 -8.62 -1.68
C ASP A 249 12.84 -10.03 -1.88
N GLU A 250 11.59 -10.15 -2.33
CA GLU A 250 10.88 -11.39 -2.68
C GLU A 250 11.07 -11.82 -4.14
N GLY A 251 11.77 -11.00 -4.94
CA GLY A 251 12.17 -11.35 -6.30
C GLY A 251 11.85 -10.29 -7.36
N ALA A 252 11.15 -9.20 -7.02
CA ALA A 252 10.85 -8.11 -7.93
C ALA A 252 12.02 -7.14 -8.16
N LEU A 253 13.15 -7.27 -7.45
CA LEU A 253 14.34 -6.41 -7.65
C LEU A 253 14.75 -6.20 -9.12
N PRO A 254 14.78 -7.23 -10.00
CA PRO A 254 15.10 -7.01 -11.41
C PRO A 254 14.12 -6.05 -12.11
N LEU A 255 12.83 -6.08 -11.76
CA LEU A 255 11.81 -5.16 -12.30
C LEU A 255 12.07 -3.74 -11.83
N ILE A 256 12.37 -3.54 -10.54
CA ILE A 256 12.75 -2.23 -10.00
C ILE A 256 13.99 -1.65 -10.71
N LYS A 257 14.99 -2.49 -11.00
CA LYS A 257 16.19 -2.05 -11.76
C LYS A 257 15.90 -1.69 -13.22
N GLU A 258 14.90 -2.31 -13.81
CA GLU A 258 14.43 -2.01 -15.16
C GLU A 258 13.67 -0.68 -15.18
N LEU A 259 12.70 -0.52 -14.28
CA LEU A 259 11.91 0.71 -14.11
C LEU A 259 12.78 1.92 -13.74
N ALA A 260 13.80 1.74 -12.90
CA ALA A 260 14.79 2.77 -12.56
C ALA A 260 15.59 3.29 -13.76
N LYS A 261 15.55 2.60 -14.90
CA LYS A 261 16.20 2.96 -16.17
C LYS A 261 15.21 3.32 -17.27
N SER A 262 13.93 3.46 -16.94
CA SER A 262 12.91 3.91 -17.88
C SER A 262 13.33 5.24 -18.52
N ASP A 263 12.99 5.44 -19.80
CA ASP A 263 13.18 6.73 -20.46
C ASP A 263 12.29 7.82 -19.85
N ASP A 264 11.17 7.42 -19.23
CA ASP A 264 10.23 8.31 -18.55
C ASP A 264 10.73 8.70 -17.15
N ALA A 265 10.89 9.99 -16.91
CA ALA A 265 11.32 10.54 -15.63
C ALA A 265 10.29 10.34 -14.51
N GLU A 266 8.99 10.33 -14.82
CA GLU A 266 7.94 10.11 -13.81
C GLU A 266 8.03 8.68 -13.26
N ILE A 267 8.29 7.68 -14.11
CA ILE A 267 8.52 6.30 -13.67
C ILE A 267 9.75 6.21 -12.76
N ARG A 268 10.85 6.87 -13.14
CA ARG A 268 12.08 6.85 -12.33
C ARG A 268 11.88 7.55 -11.00
N GLU A 269 11.14 8.65 -10.97
CA GLU A 269 10.81 9.37 -9.74
C GLU A 269 9.97 8.50 -8.82
N GLU A 270 8.93 7.88 -9.37
CA GLU A 270 8.03 6.97 -8.63
C GLU A 270 8.80 5.77 -8.07
N VAL A 271 9.75 5.20 -8.82
CA VAL A 271 10.63 4.14 -8.30
C VAL A 271 11.41 4.61 -7.07
N ALA A 272 12.03 5.79 -7.12
CA ALA A 272 12.79 6.32 -5.98
C ALA A 272 11.87 6.62 -4.77
N SER A 273 10.67 7.14 -5.02
CA SER A 273 9.64 7.39 -4.01
C SER A 273 9.16 6.10 -3.33
N GLN A 274 8.76 5.10 -4.12
CA GLN A 274 8.25 3.83 -3.59
C GLN A 274 9.35 2.99 -2.92
N LEU A 275 10.61 3.14 -3.35
CA LEU A 275 11.73 2.58 -2.60
C LEU A 275 11.82 3.16 -1.19
N ARG A 276 11.47 4.43 -0.97
CA ARG A 276 11.42 5.03 0.38
C ARG A 276 10.21 4.55 1.18
N PHE A 277 9.01 4.60 0.59
CA PHE A 277 7.76 4.47 1.36
C PHE A 277 7.19 3.06 1.41
N ALA A 278 7.40 2.25 0.38
CA ALA A 278 6.76 0.94 0.24
C ALA A 278 7.75 -0.24 0.38
N ALA A 279 9.00 -0.07 -0.05
CA ALA A 279 9.97 -1.16 0.04
C ALA A 279 10.42 -1.41 1.48
N SER A 280 10.54 -2.69 1.84
CA SER A 280 11.12 -3.16 3.11
C SER A 280 12.45 -2.49 3.44
N ASP A 281 12.61 -2.02 4.69
CA ASP A 281 13.87 -1.44 5.18
C ASP A 281 15.07 -2.40 5.09
N LYS A 282 14.81 -3.71 5.09
CA LYS A 282 15.85 -4.76 5.02
C LYS A 282 16.22 -5.15 3.60
N PHE A 283 15.62 -4.51 2.60
CA PHE A 283 15.87 -4.79 1.18
C PHE A 283 17.33 -4.49 0.79
N ARG A 284 18.15 -5.54 0.64
CA ARG A 284 19.60 -5.45 0.37
C ARG A 284 19.97 -4.72 -0.92
N GLY A 285 19.07 -4.65 -1.90
CA GLY A 285 19.31 -3.99 -3.19
C GLY A 285 18.96 -2.50 -3.21
N LYS A 286 18.24 -1.98 -2.19
CA LYS A 286 17.66 -0.63 -2.16
C LYS A 286 18.68 0.45 -2.43
N LEU A 287 19.75 0.46 -1.62
CA LEU A 287 20.81 1.47 -1.74
C LEU A 287 21.47 1.44 -3.13
N GLY A 288 21.73 0.26 -3.68
CA GLY A 288 22.41 0.14 -4.98
C GLY A 288 21.56 0.64 -6.14
N VAL A 289 20.23 0.54 -6.06
CA VAL A 289 19.33 1.14 -7.06
C VAL A 289 19.37 2.66 -6.94
N LEU A 290 19.18 3.19 -5.73
CA LEU A 290 19.19 4.63 -5.46
C LEU A 290 20.52 5.29 -5.84
N GLU A 291 21.66 4.66 -5.51
CA GLU A 291 23.00 5.13 -5.91
C GLU A 291 23.18 5.19 -7.43
N GLY A 292 22.46 4.37 -8.20
CA GLY A 292 22.48 4.42 -9.66
C GLY A 292 21.71 5.60 -10.26
N MET A 293 20.88 6.29 -9.47
CA MET A 293 19.95 7.33 -9.90
C MET A 293 20.31 8.72 -9.35
N ILE A 294 21.39 8.84 -8.58
CA ILE A 294 21.83 10.11 -7.96
C ILE A 294 22.21 11.21 -8.97
N ASP A 295 22.65 10.82 -10.17
CA ASP A 295 23.06 11.72 -11.25
C ASP A 295 21.97 11.79 -12.34
N ASP A 296 20.72 11.43 -12.02
CA ASP A 296 19.60 11.47 -12.97
C ASP A 296 19.45 12.86 -13.60
N PRO A 297 19.16 12.99 -14.90
CA PRO A 297 18.93 14.28 -15.52
C PRO A 297 17.76 15.05 -14.91
N SER A 298 16.72 14.37 -14.42
CA SER A 298 15.56 14.99 -13.79
C SER A 298 15.85 15.38 -12.33
N PRO A 299 15.67 16.67 -11.95
CA PRO A 299 15.78 17.09 -10.56
C PRO A 299 14.80 16.39 -9.62
N ALA A 300 13.59 16.08 -10.11
CA ALA A 300 12.55 15.42 -9.31
C ALA A 300 12.99 13.99 -8.92
N VAL A 301 13.57 13.24 -9.87
CA VAL A 301 14.17 11.92 -9.61
C VAL A 301 15.30 12.03 -8.60
N ARG A 302 16.23 12.98 -8.78
CA ARG A 302 17.33 13.18 -7.81
C ARG A 302 16.80 13.52 -6.42
N ALA A 303 15.79 14.39 -6.31
CA ALA A 303 15.21 14.77 -5.03
C ALA A 303 14.54 13.59 -4.34
N ALA A 304 13.79 12.76 -5.07
CA ALA A 304 13.22 11.51 -4.56
C ALA A 304 14.32 10.55 -4.06
N VAL A 305 15.42 10.41 -4.82
CA VAL A 305 16.58 9.59 -4.42
C VAL A 305 17.22 10.09 -3.12
N PHE A 306 17.46 11.40 -3.01
CA PHE A 306 18.04 11.97 -1.78
C PHE A 306 17.08 11.81 -0.61
N GLY A 307 15.77 12.02 -0.80
CA GLY A 307 14.75 11.74 0.21
C GLY A 307 14.75 10.28 0.66
N ALA A 308 14.93 9.32 -0.25
CA ALA A 308 15.04 7.89 0.06
C ALA A 308 16.32 7.53 0.83
N PHE A 309 17.36 8.38 0.83
CA PHE A 309 18.54 8.16 1.68
C PHE A 309 18.26 8.33 3.18
N SER A 310 17.09 8.81 3.56
CA SER A 310 16.62 8.86 4.94
C SER A 310 16.56 7.47 5.63
N ASP A 311 16.45 6.38 4.88
CA ASP A 311 16.47 5.02 5.44
C ASP A 311 17.89 4.51 5.75
N PHE A 312 18.91 5.28 5.38
CA PHE A 312 20.33 4.93 5.54
C PHE A 312 21.10 5.93 6.42
N ARG A 313 20.42 6.55 7.39
CA ARG A 313 21.01 7.56 8.28
C ARG A 313 22.17 7.03 9.13
N ASP A 314 22.25 5.73 9.35
CA ASP A 314 23.38 5.05 10.00
C ASP A 314 24.66 5.04 9.15
N LYS A 315 24.56 5.23 7.82
CA LYS A 315 25.69 5.24 6.90
C LYS A 315 26.36 6.60 6.83
N LYS A 316 27.29 6.85 7.76
CA LYS A 316 27.99 8.14 7.91
C LYS A 316 28.56 8.74 6.62
N LYS A 317 29.22 7.93 5.79
CA LYS A 317 29.79 8.39 4.50
C LYS A 317 28.72 8.83 3.50
N LEU A 318 27.58 8.15 3.49
CA LEU A 318 26.45 8.52 2.64
C LEU A 318 25.86 9.85 3.12
N MET A 319 25.68 10.03 4.42
CA MET A 319 25.17 11.30 4.97
C MET A 319 26.11 12.49 4.73
N GLN A 320 27.42 12.27 4.77
CA GLN A 320 28.39 13.28 4.32
C GLN A 320 28.18 13.65 2.84
N ARG A 321 27.97 12.65 1.97
CA ARG A 321 27.67 12.88 0.56
C ARG A 321 26.37 13.66 0.36
N VAL A 322 25.32 13.35 1.13
CA VAL A 322 24.04 14.09 1.13
C VAL A 322 24.29 15.56 1.48
N ALA A 323 25.04 15.85 2.55
CA ALA A 323 25.37 17.22 2.94
C ALA A 323 26.17 17.96 1.86
N GLU A 324 27.15 17.31 1.24
CA GLU A 324 27.93 17.89 0.13
C GLU A 324 27.09 18.15 -1.13
N GLN A 325 26.02 17.38 -1.37
CA GLN A 325 25.20 17.55 -2.55
C GLN A 325 24.45 18.89 -2.54
N ILE A 326 24.15 19.43 -1.37
CA ILE A 326 23.46 20.72 -1.21
C ILE A 326 24.26 21.86 -1.86
N ASP A 327 25.59 21.76 -1.89
CA ASP A 327 26.47 22.73 -2.53
C ASP A 327 26.61 22.54 -4.05
N LYS A 328 26.36 21.32 -4.53
CA LYS A 328 26.71 20.87 -5.90
C LYS A 328 25.50 20.86 -6.83
N ASP A 329 24.32 20.50 -6.32
CA ASP A 329 23.14 20.35 -7.17
C ASP A 329 22.59 21.72 -7.59
N PRO A 330 22.30 21.95 -8.87
CA PRO A 330 21.71 23.21 -9.32
C PRO A 330 20.24 23.39 -8.90
N SER A 331 19.54 22.31 -8.54
CA SER A 331 18.12 22.35 -8.19
C SER A 331 17.92 22.60 -6.70
N ASP A 332 17.11 23.62 -6.39
CA ASP A 332 16.69 23.94 -5.01
C ASP A 332 15.83 22.83 -4.37
N GLU A 333 15.09 22.08 -5.19
CA GLU A 333 14.33 20.91 -4.77
C GLU A 333 15.25 19.78 -4.27
N VAL A 334 16.33 19.47 -4.99
CA VAL A 334 17.31 18.48 -4.56
C VAL A 334 18.04 18.95 -3.30
N GLN A 335 18.41 20.24 -3.26
CA GLN A 335 19.03 20.85 -2.07
C GLN A 335 18.12 20.74 -0.84
N ALA A 336 16.81 21.01 -0.98
CA ALA A 336 15.84 20.87 0.09
C ALA A 336 15.64 19.41 0.51
N ALA A 337 15.52 18.47 -0.43
CA ALA A 337 15.44 17.04 -0.11
C ALA A 337 16.65 16.55 0.72
N CYS A 338 17.85 17.06 0.41
CA CYS A 338 19.04 16.80 1.20
C CYS A 338 18.95 17.39 2.62
N ILE A 339 18.46 18.62 2.80
CA ILE A 339 18.22 19.20 4.13
C ILE A 339 17.27 18.30 4.94
N SER A 340 16.13 17.94 4.37
CA SER A 340 15.11 17.08 4.99
C SER A 340 15.67 15.73 5.43
N THR A 341 16.51 15.12 4.59
CA THR A 341 17.15 13.82 4.85
C THR A 341 18.03 13.86 6.11
N LEU A 342 18.67 15.00 6.39
CA LEU A 342 19.60 15.18 7.50
C LEU A 342 18.91 15.49 8.85
N ALA A 343 17.60 15.76 8.87
CA ALA A 343 16.89 16.24 10.07
C ALA A 343 17.02 15.31 11.30
N LEU A 344 17.04 13.99 11.08
CA LEU A 344 17.02 12.96 12.14
C LEU A 344 18.38 12.29 12.41
N LEU A 345 19.49 12.87 11.94
CA LEU A 345 20.82 12.28 12.14
C LEU A 345 21.31 12.22 13.59
N HIS A 346 20.72 13.02 14.48
CA HIS A 346 21.05 12.99 15.89
C HIS A 346 20.75 11.61 16.53
N HIS A 347 19.71 10.89 16.07
CA HIS A 347 19.43 9.50 16.49
C HIS A 347 20.57 8.52 16.16
N HIS A 348 21.48 8.89 15.26
CA HIS A 348 22.65 8.11 14.86
C HIS A 348 23.98 8.75 15.27
N GLY A 349 23.96 9.68 16.24
CA GLY A 349 25.15 10.35 16.76
C GLY A 349 25.84 11.26 15.74
N GLN A 350 25.07 11.82 14.79
CA GLN A 350 25.55 12.68 13.71
C GLN A 350 24.88 14.07 13.70
N GLY A 351 24.34 14.52 14.84
CA GLY A 351 23.67 15.82 14.95
C GLY A 351 24.57 17.01 14.58
N ASP A 352 25.88 16.92 14.84
CA ASP A 352 26.85 17.96 14.46
C ASP A 352 26.89 18.20 12.95
N LEU A 353 26.73 17.15 12.14
CA LEU A 353 26.69 17.28 10.68
C LEU A 353 25.44 18.08 10.26
N THR A 354 24.28 17.77 10.83
CA THR A 354 23.04 18.51 10.54
C THR A 354 23.17 19.97 10.95
N LEU A 355 23.65 20.26 12.17
CA LEU A 355 23.84 21.62 12.66
C LEU A 355 24.81 22.43 11.79
N ALA A 356 25.95 21.84 11.42
CA ALA A 356 26.93 22.50 10.55
C ALA A 356 26.34 22.79 9.17
N THR A 357 25.60 21.84 8.61
CA THR A 357 24.94 21.98 7.31
C THR A 357 23.86 23.05 7.34
N TYR A 358 22.98 23.04 8.34
CA TYR A 358 21.91 24.02 8.48
C TYR A 358 22.49 25.42 8.66
N THR A 359 23.48 25.58 9.56
CA THR A 359 24.17 26.85 9.79
C THR A 359 24.76 27.42 8.50
N LYS A 360 25.42 26.56 7.70
CA LYS A 360 26.02 26.95 6.42
C LYS A 360 24.98 27.45 5.42
N HIS A 361 23.79 26.83 5.37
CA HIS A 361 22.75 27.12 4.38
C HIS A 361 21.66 28.09 4.85
N LEU A 362 21.81 28.71 6.03
CA LEU A 362 20.93 29.80 6.51
C LEU A 362 20.86 31.01 5.57
N GLN A 363 21.80 31.16 4.64
CA GLN A 363 21.81 32.23 3.62
C GLN A 363 21.83 31.63 2.21
N ASN A 364 21.34 30.39 2.04
CA ASN A 364 21.21 29.79 0.71
C ASN A 364 20.34 30.71 -0.16
N PRO A 365 20.74 31.02 -1.41
CA PRO A 365 19.97 31.91 -2.28
C PRO A 365 18.54 31.41 -2.53
N ASN A 366 18.32 30.10 -2.47
CA ASN A 366 17.02 29.50 -2.68
C ASN A 366 16.19 29.50 -1.40
N GLN A 367 15.03 30.18 -1.44
CA GLN A 367 14.11 30.26 -0.31
C GLN A 367 13.61 28.87 0.12
N ARG A 368 13.43 27.92 -0.81
CA ARG A 368 12.98 26.55 -0.53
C ARG A 368 13.91 25.84 0.46
N VAL A 369 15.22 26.01 0.29
CA VAL A 369 16.23 25.42 1.18
C VAL A 369 16.17 26.05 2.57
N ARG A 370 16.08 27.39 2.65
CA ARG A 370 15.98 28.08 3.95
C ARG A 370 14.68 27.73 4.68
N LYS A 371 13.60 27.53 3.94
CA LYS A 371 12.29 27.14 4.48
C LYS A 371 12.35 25.72 5.05
N GLU A 372 12.95 24.79 4.31
CA GLU A 372 13.13 23.41 4.77
C GLU A 372 13.95 23.36 6.06
N ILE A 373 14.98 24.22 6.22
CA ILE A 373 15.73 24.32 7.48
C ILE A 373 14.80 24.74 8.63
N ALA A 374 13.94 25.73 8.42
CA ALA A 374 12.98 26.21 9.41
C ALA A 374 11.98 25.12 9.82
N GLU A 375 11.48 24.35 8.85
CA GLU A 375 10.48 23.28 9.06
C GLU A 375 11.02 22.05 9.79
N ASN A 376 12.35 21.89 9.80
CA ASN A 376 13.00 20.76 10.44
C ASN A 376 13.63 21.09 11.82
N LEU A 377 13.49 22.32 12.35
CA LEU A 377 14.07 22.67 13.65
C LEU A 377 13.49 21.85 14.81
N GLN A 378 12.21 21.48 14.73
CA GLN A 378 11.50 20.68 15.74
C GLN A 378 12.10 19.29 15.97
N TRP A 379 12.86 18.76 15.02
CA TRP A 379 13.42 17.42 15.10
C TRP A 379 14.69 17.32 15.94
N PHE A 380 15.25 18.44 16.42
CA PHE A 380 16.46 18.40 17.21
C PHE A 380 16.17 18.08 18.70
N PRO A 381 17.13 17.43 19.39
CA PRO A 381 17.05 17.17 20.83
C PRO A 381 17.34 18.42 21.69
N GLU A 382 16.87 18.40 22.93
CA GLU A 382 16.99 19.51 23.90
C GLU A 382 18.46 19.90 24.21
N ASP A 383 19.38 18.94 24.19
CA ASP A 383 20.82 19.17 24.42
C ASP A 383 21.46 20.09 23.36
N GLY A 384 20.81 20.28 22.20
CA GLY A 384 21.16 21.23 21.16
C GLY A 384 20.50 22.61 21.28
N ALA A 385 19.83 22.93 22.39
CA ALA A 385 18.99 24.14 22.54
C ALA A 385 19.69 25.45 22.16
N ALA A 386 20.96 25.63 22.53
CA ALA A 386 21.70 26.86 22.23
C ALA A 386 21.91 27.05 20.72
N GLN A 387 22.22 25.97 20.00
CA GLN A 387 22.43 25.95 18.57
C GLN A 387 21.10 26.16 17.83
N ILE A 388 20.02 25.49 18.27
CA ILE A 388 18.67 25.65 17.71
C ILE A 388 18.18 27.08 17.89
N ARG A 389 18.36 27.66 19.09
CA ARG A 389 18.10 29.08 19.33
C ARG A 389 18.88 29.97 18.37
N GLY A 390 20.15 29.64 18.14
CA GLY A 390 21.00 30.30 17.16
C GLY A 390 20.39 30.29 15.76
N LEU A 391 19.98 29.12 15.27
CA LEU A 391 19.35 28.94 13.96
C LEU A 391 18.02 29.69 13.85
N ALA A 392 17.11 29.50 14.82
CA ALA A 392 15.80 30.13 14.87
C ALA A 392 15.91 31.67 14.87
N GLU A 393 16.87 32.23 15.61
CA GLU A 393 17.11 33.67 15.62
C GLU A 393 17.51 34.23 14.24
N ARG A 394 18.26 33.46 13.44
CA ARG A 394 18.67 33.89 12.09
C ARG A 394 17.53 33.72 11.09
N LEU A 395 16.77 32.64 11.19
CA LEU A 395 15.61 32.41 10.32
C LEU A 395 14.48 33.41 10.60
N LEU A 396 14.26 33.83 11.85
CA LEU A 396 13.37 34.94 12.20
C LEU A 396 13.90 36.32 11.75
N ALA A 397 15.14 36.42 11.31
CA ALA A 397 15.70 37.62 10.72
C ALA A 397 15.77 37.55 9.18
N ASP A 398 15.24 36.49 8.56
CA ASP A 398 15.26 36.31 7.12
C ASP A 398 14.46 37.43 6.42
N GLY A 399 14.94 37.84 5.25
CA GLY A 399 14.27 38.88 4.45
C GLY A 399 12.91 38.43 3.93
N ASP A 400 12.73 37.12 3.73
CA ASP A 400 11.49 36.55 3.22
C ASP A 400 10.52 36.20 4.37
N PRO A 401 9.31 36.80 4.41
CA PRO A 401 8.31 36.50 5.44
C PRO A 401 7.87 35.03 5.47
N GLU A 402 7.95 34.28 4.37
CA GLU A 402 7.57 32.86 4.37
C GLU A 402 8.53 32.01 5.22
N ILE A 403 9.82 32.38 5.27
CA ILE A 403 10.83 31.71 6.10
C ILE A 403 10.61 32.03 7.58
N ARG A 404 10.35 33.32 7.87
CA ARG A 404 10.02 33.77 9.22
C ARG A 404 8.73 33.12 9.70
N ARG A 405 7.74 32.97 8.82
CA ARG A 405 6.46 32.32 9.11
C ARG A 405 6.64 30.84 9.41
N ALA A 406 7.37 30.12 8.55
CA ALA A 406 7.69 28.70 8.79
C ALA A 406 8.39 28.51 10.15
N THR A 407 9.32 29.40 10.49
CA THR A 407 10.02 29.37 11.79
C THR A 407 9.06 29.63 12.95
N ALA A 408 8.20 30.65 12.82
CA ALA A 408 7.23 31.03 13.83
C ALA A 408 6.20 29.92 14.10
N TRP A 409 5.67 29.32 13.04
CA TRP A 409 4.75 28.19 13.12
C TRP A 409 5.37 26.99 13.83
N ASN A 410 6.64 26.68 13.54
CA ASN A 410 7.32 25.53 14.12
C ASN A 410 7.56 25.63 15.64
N PHE A 411 7.40 26.81 16.25
CA PHE A 411 7.54 26.93 17.71
C PHE A 411 6.51 26.13 18.49
N VAL A 412 5.34 25.81 17.91
CA VAL A 412 4.36 24.92 18.56
C VAL A 412 4.94 23.54 18.85
N ASN A 413 5.88 23.06 18.01
CA ASN A 413 6.51 21.76 18.17
C ASN A 413 7.85 21.84 18.93
N LEU A 414 8.22 23.01 19.47
CA LEU A 414 9.47 23.25 20.19
C LEU A 414 9.23 23.48 21.69
N ARG A 415 8.25 22.79 22.29
CA ARG A 415 7.89 22.91 23.71
C ARG A 415 9.05 22.61 24.67
N ASP A 416 9.96 21.73 24.26
CA ASP A 416 11.12 21.32 25.05
C ASP A 416 12.26 22.35 24.99
N PHE A 417 12.02 23.53 24.38
CA PHE A 417 12.99 24.60 24.23
C PHE A 417 12.51 25.92 24.87
N PRO A 418 12.37 26.00 26.21
CA PRO A 418 11.90 27.21 26.89
C PRO A 418 12.79 28.44 26.64
N SER A 419 14.07 28.22 26.28
CA SER A 419 14.99 29.30 25.90
C SER A 419 14.59 30.05 24.62
N LEU A 420 13.64 29.53 23.83
CA LEU A 420 13.09 30.17 22.63
C LEU A 420 11.97 31.19 22.95
N ALA A 421 11.36 31.14 24.14
CA ALA A 421 10.25 32.01 24.50
C ALA A 421 10.49 33.52 24.24
N PRO A 422 11.69 34.08 24.50
CA PRO A 422 11.97 35.48 24.15
C PRO A 422 11.96 35.75 22.63
N LEU A 423 12.38 34.80 21.81
CA LEU A 423 12.37 34.93 20.34
C LEU A 423 10.94 34.87 19.81
N VAL A 424 10.14 33.92 20.30
CA VAL A 424 8.74 33.74 19.91
C VAL A 424 7.95 35.00 20.26
N ARG A 425 8.12 35.51 21.49
CA ARG A 425 7.47 36.74 21.95
C ARG A 425 7.84 37.94 21.07
N ARG A 426 9.13 38.12 20.76
CA ARG A 426 9.60 39.19 19.88
C ARG A 426 8.95 39.11 18.49
N ALA A 427 8.85 37.91 17.91
CA ALA A 427 8.19 37.70 16.63
C ALA A 427 6.70 38.07 16.70
N ALA A 428 5.98 37.63 17.74
CA ALA A 428 4.56 37.94 17.95
C ALA A 428 4.29 39.44 18.16
N GLU A 429 5.22 40.17 18.76
CA GLU A 429 5.08 41.61 19.04
C GLU A 429 5.42 42.50 17.84
N SER A 430 6.46 42.14 17.09
CA SER A 430 7.22 43.10 16.28
C SER A 430 7.64 42.64 14.89
N ASP A 431 7.35 41.41 14.47
CA ASP A 431 7.58 41.03 13.07
C ASP A 431 6.80 41.97 12.15
N PRO A 432 7.36 42.47 11.03
CA PRO A 432 6.63 43.33 10.11
C PRO A 432 5.42 42.65 9.47
N ASP A 433 5.43 41.32 9.29
CA ASP A 433 4.36 40.58 8.65
C ASP A 433 3.30 40.11 9.68
N PRO A 434 2.02 40.49 9.54
CA PRO A 434 0.96 40.07 10.46
C PRO A 434 0.77 38.55 10.54
N LYS A 435 1.03 37.80 9.47
CA LYS A 435 0.93 36.33 9.47
C LYS A 435 2.04 35.71 10.31
N VAL A 436 3.25 36.27 10.28
CA VAL A 436 4.35 35.82 11.16
C VAL A 436 4.00 36.11 12.62
N ARG A 437 3.42 37.29 12.90
CA ARG A 437 2.93 37.61 14.25
C ARG A 437 1.87 36.60 14.71
N ALA A 438 0.91 36.28 13.86
CA ALA A 438 -0.15 35.30 14.14
C ALA A 438 0.39 33.88 14.41
N ASP A 439 1.30 33.39 13.58
CA ASP A 439 1.90 32.06 13.76
C ASP A 439 2.80 32.01 15.00
N ALA A 440 3.50 33.11 15.31
CA ALA A 440 4.27 33.22 16.54
C ALA A 440 3.36 33.19 17.77
N LEU A 441 2.18 33.82 17.73
CA LEU A 441 1.19 33.71 18.81
C LEU A 441 0.80 32.25 19.03
N PHE A 442 0.50 31.51 17.97
CA PHE A 442 0.22 30.08 18.09
C PHE A 442 1.38 29.33 18.77
N GLY A 443 2.62 29.56 18.32
CA GLY A 443 3.81 28.93 18.91
C GLY A 443 4.12 29.31 20.37
N MET A 444 3.56 30.42 20.88
CA MET A 444 3.72 30.79 22.30
C MET A 444 3.04 29.80 23.24
N SER A 445 1.98 29.09 22.80
CA SER A 445 1.25 28.12 23.64
C SER A 445 2.13 27.00 24.18
N SER A 446 3.18 26.65 23.44
CA SER A 446 4.13 25.59 23.76
C SER A 446 5.33 26.06 24.60
N THR A 447 5.60 27.36 24.62
CA THR A 447 6.85 27.91 25.21
C THR A 447 6.62 28.89 26.36
N VAL A 448 5.36 29.32 26.58
CA VAL A 448 4.98 30.31 27.60
C VAL A 448 3.85 29.74 28.48
N PRO A 449 3.97 29.80 29.83
CA PRO A 449 2.90 29.34 30.73
C PRO A 449 1.58 30.08 30.51
N THR A 450 0.46 29.37 30.62
CA THR A 450 -0.90 29.90 30.34
C THR A 450 -1.23 31.17 31.13
N ALA A 451 -0.80 31.24 32.40
CA ALA A 451 -1.00 32.41 33.25
C ALA A 451 -0.33 33.69 32.72
N GLU A 452 0.78 33.56 31.99
CA GLU A 452 1.44 34.69 31.31
C GLU A 452 0.86 34.92 29.90
N LEU A 453 0.41 33.84 29.25
CA LEU A 453 -0.07 33.83 27.88
C LEU A 453 -1.40 34.59 27.71
N VAL A 454 -2.37 34.37 28.60
CA VAL A 454 -3.71 34.96 28.49
C VAL A 454 -3.69 36.50 28.58
N PRO A 455 -3.01 37.13 29.56
CA PRO A 455 -2.86 38.59 29.57
C PRO A 455 -2.18 39.13 28.31
N PHE A 456 -1.18 38.41 27.80
CA PHE A 456 -0.50 38.78 26.56
C PHE A 456 -1.44 38.73 25.35
N TYR A 457 -2.20 37.65 25.17
CA TYR A 457 -3.19 37.55 24.09
C TYR A 457 -4.26 38.64 24.16
N ARG A 458 -4.79 38.95 25.35
CA ARG A 458 -5.74 40.06 25.54
C ARG A 458 -5.14 41.40 25.11
N GLN A 459 -3.88 41.66 25.48
CA GLN A 459 -3.16 42.85 25.03
C GLN A 459 -3.03 42.88 23.50
N ARG A 460 -2.61 41.76 22.89
CA ARG A 460 -2.43 41.67 21.45
C ARG A 460 -3.72 41.93 20.67
N LEU A 461 -4.83 41.30 21.06
CA LEU A 461 -6.15 41.54 20.48
C LEU A 461 -6.60 43.00 20.60
N ALA A 462 -6.28 43.67 21.71
CA ALA A 462 -6.62 45.08 21.90
C ALA A 462 -5.77 46.02 21.03
N THR A 463 -4.49 45.69 20.83
CA THR A 463 -3.56 46.52 20.04
C THR A 463 -3.65 46.27 18.54
N GLU A 464 -4.03 45.07 18.12
CA GLU A 464 -4.07 44.65 16.72
C GLU A 464 -5.30 43.73 16.47
N PRO A 465 -6.50 44.30 16.35
CA PRO A 465 -7.75 43.54 16.22
C PRO A 465 -7.98 43.06 14.78
N THR A 466 -7.09 42.20 14.27
CA THR A 466 -7.22 41.58 12.94
C THR A 466 -7.68 40.12 13.05
N SER A 467 -8.24 39.59 11.95
CA SER A 467 -8.63 38.18 11.85
C SER A 467 -7.46 37.22 12.09
N GLU A 468 -6.28 37.58 11.59
CA GLU A 468 -5.05 36.81 11.69
C GLU A 468 -4.59 36.70 13.15
N ILE A 469 -4.54 37.82 13.87
CA ILE A 469 -4.17 37.83 15.29
C ILE A 469 -5.21 37.09 16.13
N ALA A 470 -6.51 37.27 15.84
CA ALA A 470 -7.57 36.52 16.50
C ALA A 470 -7.42 35.00 16.28
N TRP A 471 -7.12 34.57 15.07
CA TRP A 471 -6.91 33.17 14.74
C TRP A 471 -5.66 32.59 15.42
N GLY A 472 -4.56 33.34 15.46
CA GLY A 472 -3.34 32.94 16.18
C GLY A 472 -3.58 32.75 17.69
N VAL A 473 -4.31 33.67 18.31
CA VAL A 473 -4.72 33.57 19.73
C VAL A 473 -5.63 32.36 19.96
N LEU A 474 -6.68 32.18 19.14
CA LEU A 474 -7.60 31.05 19.28
C LEU A 474 -6.88 29.71 19.12
N SER A 475 -6.00 29.61 18.12
CA SER A 475 -5.20 28.41 17.89
C SER A 475 -4.28 28.12 19.09
N GLY A 476 -3.65 29.15 19.65
CA GLY A 476 -2.78 29.02 20.82
C GLY A 476 -3.53 28.66 22.11
N LEU A 477 -4.79 29.07 22.27
CA LEU A 477 -5.60 28.70 23.43
C LEU A 477 -6.26 27.33 23.32
N ARG A 478 -6.39 26.77 22.10
CA ARG A 478 -7.01 25.45 21.88
C ARG A 478 -6.42 24.38 22.80
N ASP A 479 -5.10 24.36 22.90
CA ASP A 479 -4.34 23.35 23.67
C ASP A 479 -4.39 23.63 25.19
N HIS A 480 -5.00 24.73 25.62
CA HIS A 480 -5.19 25.16 27.01
C HIS A 480 -6.66 25.29 27.42
N SER A 481 -7.59 24.83 26.58
CA SER A 481 -9.05 24.95 26.79
C SER A 481 -9.58 24.26 28.06
N GLU A 482 -8.82 23.32 28.62
CA GLU A 482 -9.16 22.63 29.88
C GLU A 482 -8.63 23.34 31.14
N THR A 483 -7.81 24.39 30.98
CA THR A 483 -7.33 25.21 32.11
C THR A 483 -8.36 26.29 32.47
N GLU A 484 -8.51 26.62 33.75
CA GLU A 484 -9.45 27.67 34.19
C GLU A 484 -9.13 29.02 33.52
N GLU A 485 -7.85 29.35 33.38
CA GLU A 485 -7.39 30.57 32.74
C GLU A 485 -7.55 30.57 31.21
N GLY A 486 -7.40 29.42 30.55
CA GLY A 486 -7.58 29.30 29.10
C GLY A 486 -9.06 29.27 28.68
N ALA A 487 -9.93 28.75 29.53
CA ALA A 487 -11.38 28.74 29.32
C ALA A 487 -12.04 30.12 29.50
N ALA A 488 -11.40 31.04 30.25
CA ALA A 488 -11.92 32.36 30.61
C ALA A 488 -11.31 33.51 29.79
#